data_AF-A0A2H3JPW5-F1
#
_entry.id   AF-A0A2H3JPW5-F1
#
_cell.length_a   1.000
_cell.length_b   1.000
_cell.length_c   1.000
_cell.angle_alpha   90.00
_cell.angle_beta   90.00
_cell.angle_gamma   90.00
#
_symmetry.space_group_name_H-M   'P 1'
#
loop_
_entity.id
_entity.type
_entity.pdbx_description
1 polymer ?
#
loop_
_entity_poly.entity_id
_entity_poly.type
_entity_poly.pdbx_seq_one_letter_code
_entity_poly.pdbx_strand_id
1 'polypeptide(L)' 'GYNLRALQKGVVPAHDQWLVDTSLCVEVLTGTYGRVAARSGNAIKHKIDIAAGIIDPGYQG' A
#
# COMPACT_ATOMS: atom_id res chain seq x y z
N GLY A 1 12.02 2.03 -4.53
CA GLY A 1 10.69 1.56 -4.08
C GLY A 1 10.16 0.57 -5.09
N TYR A 2 9.46 -0.47 -4.63
CA TYR A 2 8.88 -1.50 -5.48
C TYR A 2 7.40 -1.19 -5.74
N ASN A 3 6.93 -1.43 -6.97
CA ASN A 3 5.51 -1.24 -7.29
C ASN A 3 4.70 -2.42 -6.76
N LEU A 4 3.66 -2.14 -5.98
CA LEU A 4 2.68 -3.13 -5.56
C LEU A 4 1.55 -3.23 -6.61
N ARG A 5 0.90 -4.38 -6.67
CA ARG A 5 -0.27 -4.62 -7.52
C ARG A 5 -1.41 -5.15 -6.67
N ALA A 6 -2.62 -4.70 -6.98
CA ALA A 6 -3.82 -5.26 -6.40
C ALA A 6 -4.02 -6.71 -6.88
N LEU A 7 -4.44 -7.58 -5.97
CA LEU A 7 -4.81 -8.96 -6.27
C LEU A 7 -6.06 -9.01 -7.14
N GLN A 8 -6.99 -8.07 -6.90
CA GLN A 8 -8.29 -8.04 -7.55
C GLN A 8 -8.63 -6.64 -8.03
N LYS A 9 -9.54 -6.56 -9.01
CA LYS A 9 -10.09 -5.28 -9.47
C LYS A 9 -11.06 -4.74 -8.41
N GLY A 10 -11.14 -3.42 -8.30
CA GLY A 10 -12.22 -2.75 -7.58
C GLY A 10 -12.11 -1.25 -7.68
N VAL A 11 -12.89 -0.56 -6.86
CA VAL A 11 -13.11 0.88 -6.94
C VAL A 11 -12.94 1.46 -5.55
N VAL A 12 -12.14 2.51 -5.44
CA VAL A 12 -12.10 3.37 -4.24
C VAL A 12 -13.19 4.42 -4.43
N PRO A 13 -14.26 4.45 -3.62
CA PRO A 13 -15.31 5.46 -3.73
C PRO A 13 -14.76 6.87 -3.44
N ALA A 14 -15.41 7.89 -3.99
CA ALA A 14 -15.03 9.27 -3.71
C ALA A 14 -15.20 9.57 -2.22
N HIS A 15 -14.18 10.20 -1.61
CA HIS A 15 -14.14 10.54 -0.18
C HIS A 15 -14.24 9.35 0.78
N ASP A 16 -13.93 8.14 0.30
CA ASP A 16 -13.92 6.93 1.11
C ASP A 16 -12.59 6.17 0.92
N GLN A 17 -12.40 5.13 1.70
CA GLN A 17 -11.22 4.28 1.68
C GLN A 17 -11.58 2.84 1.32
N TRP A 18 -10.61 2.13 0.74
CA TRP A 18 -10.76 0.71 0.45
C TRP A 18 -9.46 -0.02 0.79
N LEU A 19 -9.60 -1.16 1.46
CA LEU A 19 -8.48 -2.06 1.74
C LEU A 19 -8.18 -2.90 0.50
N VAL A 20 -6.99 -2.72 -0.07
CA VAL A 20 -6.56 -3.42 -1.29
C VAL A 20 -5.65 -4.59 -0.92
N ASP A 21 -6.13 -5.81 -1.14
CA ASP A 21 -5.34 -7.02 -0.98
C ASP A 21 -4.27 -7.13 -2.08
N THR A 22 -3.07 -7.59 -1.71
CA THR A 22 -1.92 -7.80 -2.58
C THR A 22 -1.47 -9.27 -2.64
N SER A 23 -2.00 -10.15 -1.77
CA SER A 23 -1.51 -11.52 -1.53
C SER A 23 -0.01 -11.63 -1.23
N LEU A 24 0.62 -10.54 -0.78
CA LEU A 24 2.04 -10.46 -0.53
C LEU A 24 2.31 -10.26 0.95
N CYS A 25 3.18 -11.10 1.50
CA CYS A 25 3.84 -10.87 2.77
C CYS A 25 5.31 -10.50 2.49
N VAL A 26 5.85 -9.55 3.26
CA VAL A 26 7.23 -9.09 3.09
C VAL A 26 7.89 -8.94 4.46
N GLU A 27 9.05 -9.54 4.61
CA GLU A 27 9.91 -9.30 5.77
C GLU A 27 10.90 -8.17 5.46
N VAL A 28 10.99 -7.22 6.39
CA VAL A 28 11.93 -6.10 6.31
C VAL A 28 13.10 -6.32 7.26
N LEU A 29 14.27 -5.79 6.91
CA LEU A 29 15.47 -5.92 7.73
C LEU A 29 15.25 -5.30 9.12
N THR A 30 15.73 -5.98 10.16
CA THR A 30 15.73 -5.47 11.54
C THR A 30 16.35 -4.07 11.61
N GLY A 31 15.64 -3.14 12.28
CA GLY A 31 16.04 -1.73 12.37
C GLY A 31 15.54 -0.85 11.22
N THR A 32 14.75 -1.41 10.31
CA THR A 32 14.02 -0.66 9.26
C THR A 32 12.52 -0.92 9.38
N TYR A 33 11.71 -0.16 8.64
CA TYR A 33 10.29 -0.46 8.44
C TYR A 33 9.97 -0.39 6.96
N GLY A 34 9.00 -1.18 6.51
CA GLY A 34 8.47 -1.08 5.16
C GLY A 34 7.52 0.12 5.06
N ARG A 35 7.66 0.93 4.02
CA ARG A 35 6.74 2.05 3.76
C ARG A 35 5.96 1.84 2.47
N VAL A 36 4.65 1.65 2.60
CA VAL A 36 3.71 1.71 1.47
C VAL A 36 3.41 3.18 1.19
N ALA A 37 3.62 3.59 -0.05
CA ALA A 37 3.45 4.98 -0.48
C ALA A 37 2.73 5.05 -1.81
N ALA A 38 1.92 6.10 -2.01
CA ALA A 38 1.25 6.34 -3.27
C ALA A 38 2.27 6.65 -4.37
N ARG A 39 2.00 6.16 -5.59
CA ARG A 39 2.71 6.63 -6.78
C ARG A 39 2.22 8.02 -7.14
N SER A 40 3.13 8.93 -7.47
CA SER A 40 2.82 10.33 -7.79
C SER A 40 1.72 10.48 -8.84
N GLY A 41 1.70 9.62 -9.86
CA GLY A 41 0.63 9.61 -10.87
C GLY A 41 -0.76 9.36 -10.28
N ASN A 42 -0.90 8.41 -9.35
CA ASN A 42 -2.17 8.10 -8.71
C ASN A 42 -2.60 9.22 -7.75
N ALA A 43 -1.64 9.77 -7.01
CA ALA A 43 -1.90 10.89 -6.11
C ALA A 43 -2.36 12.15 -6.86
N ILE A 44 -1.65 12.54 -7.93
CA ILE A 44 -1.95 13.77 -8.66
C ILE A 44 -3.22 13.63 -9.51
N LYS A 45 -3.34 12.54 -10.28
CA LYS A 45 -4.42 12.39 -11.26
C LYS A 45 -5.72 11.87 -10.67
N HIS A 46 -5.64 11.07 -9.61
CA HIS A 46 -6.80 10.37 -9.05
C HIS A 46 -7.04 10.66 -7.57
N LYS A 47 -6.21 11.51 -6.93
CA LYS A 47 -6.31 11.85 -5.50
C LYS A 47 -6.27 10.63 -4.58
N ILE A 48 -5.56 9.58 -5.00
CA ILE A 48 -5.39 8.35 -4.22
C ILE A 48 -4.16 8.50 -3.33
N ASP A 49 -4.33 8.29 -2.04
CA ASP A 49 -3.26 8.27 -1.03
C ASP A 49 -3.30 6.99 -0.18
N ILE A 50 -2.30 6.80 0.69
CA ILE A 50 -2.17 5.63 1.57
C ILE A 50 -2.40 6.06 3.02
N ALA A 51 -3.35 5.43 3.71
CA ALA A 51 -3.65 5.70 5.12
C ALA A 51 -2.69 4.94 6.07
N ALA A 52 -2.62 3.62 5.97
CA ALA A 52 -1.83 2.75 6.85
C ALA A 52 -0.57 2.25 6.12
N GLY A 53 0.43 3.13 6.00
CA GLY A 53 1.60 2.90 5.15
C GLY A 53 2.81 2.24 5.82
N ILE A 54 2.72 1.74 7.04
CA ILE A 54 3.87 1.23 7.81
C ILE A 54 3.77 -0.29 7.93
N ILE A 55 4.88 -0.99 7.67
CA ILE A 55 5.05 -2.44 7.84
C ILE A 55 6.21 -2.65 8.81
N ASP A 56 5.92 -3.23 9.97
CA ASP A 56 6.92 -3.49 11.01
C ASP A 56 7.75 -4.74 10.71
N PRO A 57 9.01 -4.82 11.21
CA PRO A 57 9.78 -6.06 11.21
C PRO A 57 9.02 -7.20 11.88
N GLY A 58 9.00 -8.37 11.22
CA GLY A 58 8.30 -9.55 11.74
C GLY A 58 6.79 -9.58 11.47
N TYR A 59 6.23 -8.59 10.77
CA TYR A 59 4.86 -8.70 10.27
C TYR A 59 4.77 -9.75 9.16
N GLN A 60 3.95 -10.78 9.36
CA GLN A 60 3.86 -11.96 8.48
C GLN A 60 2.55 -12.05 7.68
N GLY A 61 1.80 -10.95 7.59
CA GLY A 61 0.47 -10.91 6.97
C GLY A 61 -0.66 -10.91 7.99
#